data_AF-A0A955HI58-F1
#
_entry.id   AF-A0A955HI58-F1
#
_cell.length_a   1.000
_cell.length_b   1.000
_cell.length_c   1.000
_cell.angle_alpha   90.00
_cell.angle_beta   90.00
_cell.angle_gamma   90.00
#
_symmetry.space_group_name_H-M   'P 1'
#
loop_
_entity.id
_entity.type
_entity.pdbx_description
1 polymer ?
#
loop_
_entity_poly.entity_id
_entity_poly.type
_entity_poly.pdbx_seq_one_letter_code
_entity_poly.pdbx_strand_id
1 'polypeptide(L)' 'MVRLVTKGDADGSGKGQVYYVRYNNKNKKDPSAKLKLRKYNKVTRKHEEFTQKK' A
#
# COMPACT_ATOMS: atom_id res chain seq x y z
N MET A 1 -2.89 -4.09 -12.74
CA MET A 1 -2.69 -4.47 -11.33
C MET A 1 -1.84 -3.39 -10.69
N VAL A 2 -2.01 -3.11 -9.42
CA VAL A 2 -1.32 -2.02 -8.73
C VAL A 2 -0.52 -2.58 -7.57
N ARG A 3 0.69 -2.05 -7.40
CA ARG A 3 1.58 -2.40 -6.30
C ARG A 3 1.35 -1.45 -5.12
N LEU A 4 0.99 -2.00 -3.98
CA LEU A 4 0.87 -1.30 -2.72
C LEU A 4 2.10 -1.62 -1.85
N VAL A 5 2.73 -0.59 -1.30
CA VAL A 5 3.91 -0.71 -0.44
C VAL A 5 3.66 0.00 0.89
N THR A 6 4.14 -0.61 1.98
CA THR A 6 4.18 0.04 3.30
C THR A 6 5.49 0.80 3.48
N LYS A 7 5.44 1.89 4.26
CA LYS A 7 6.64 2.58 4.74
C LYS A 7 7.27 1.91 5.97
N GLY A 8 6.64 0.86 6.51
CA GLY A 8 7.03 0.21 7.76
C GLY A 8 6.69 1.05 8.99
N ASP A 9 6.96 0.49 10.17
CA ASP A 9 6.87 1.17 11.46
C ASP A 9 7.98 2.24 11.60
N ALA A 10 7.94 3.01 12.69
CA ALA A 10 8.87 4.12 12.96
C ALA A 10 10.36 3.70 12.88
N ASP A 11 10.68 2.47 13.29
CA ASP A 11 12.02 1.90 13.27
C ASP A 11 12.44 1.39 11.86
N GLY A 12 11.57 1.52 10.86
CA GLY A 12 11.77 0.99 9.51
C GLY A 12 11.53 -0.51 9.37
N SER A 13 11.20 -1.19 10.46
CA SER A 13 10.75 -2.59 10.47
C SER A 13 9.50 -2.76 9.60
N GLY A 14 9.49 -3.76 8.72
CA GLY A 14 8.37 -4.03 7.83
C GLY A 14 8.39 -3.32 6.47
N LYS A 15 9.39 -2.46 6.21
CA LYS A 15 9.68 -1.94 4.86
C LYS A 15 9.95 -3.11 3.90
N GLY A 16 9.31 -3.09 2.74
CA GLY A 16 9.50 -4.11 1.69
C GLY A 16 8.35 -5.11 1.53
N GLN A 17 7.36 -5.11 2.43
CA GLN A 17 6.11 -5.83 2.16
C GLN A 17 5.32 -5.20 1.01
N VAL A 18 4.78 -6.06 0.15
CA VAL A 18 4.08 -5.66 -1.06
C VAL A 18 2.76 -6.41 -1.17
N TYR A 19 1.70 -5.67 -1.49
CA TYR A 19 0.43 -6.24 -1.93
C TYR A 19 0.17 -5.90 -3.39
N TYR A 20 -0.29 -6.89 -4.15
CA TYR A 20 -0.80 -6.68 -5.50
C TYR A 20 -2.32 -6.70 -5.46
N VAL A 21 -2.93 -5.61 -5.92
CA VAL A 21 -4.39 -5.48 -5.97
C VAL A 21 -4.85 -5.11 -7.37
N ARG A 22 -6.04 -5.56 -7.74
CA ARG A 22 -6.73 -5.06 -8.93
C ARG A 22 -7.34 -3.71 -8.55
N TYR A 23 -6.75 -2.65 -9.09
CA TYR A 23 -7.24 -1.29 -8.90
C TYR A 23 -7.23 -0.59 -10.27
N ASN A 24 -8.38 -0.07 -10.68
CA ASN A 24 -8.56 0.56 -11.98
C ASN A 24 -8.45 2.09 -11.82
N ASN A 25 -7.28 2.64 -12.15
CA ASN A 25 -7.04 4.09 -12.11
C ASN A 25 -7.78 4.87 -13.22
N LYS A 26 -8.22 4.22 -14.30
CA LYS A 26 -8.78 4.91 -15.48
C LYS A 26 -10.20 5.46 -15.28
N ASN A 27 -10.95 4.94 -14.30
CA ASN A 27 -12.37 5.27 -14.07
C ASN A 27 -12.62 6.12 -12.80
N LYS A 28 -11.61 6.86 -12.34
CA LYS A 28 -11.74 7.69 -11.13
C LYS A 28 -11.91 9.16 -11.46
N LYS A 29 -12.71 9.84 -10.62
CA LYS A 29 -12.90 11.30 -10.64
C LYS A 29 -11.54 12.04 -10.58
N ASP A 30 -10.58 11.52 -9.81
CA ASP A 30 -9.23 12.08 -9.70
C ASP A 30 -8.15 11.05 -10.10
N PRO A 31 -7.54 11.19 -11.29
CA PRO A 31 -6.49 10.27 -11.77
C PRO A 31 -5.16 10.38 -10.99
N SER A 32 -4.97 11.46 -10.21
CA SER A 32 -3.77 11.70 -9.40
C SER A 32 -3.82 11.07 -8.00
N ALA A 33 -4.99 10.63 -7.54
CA ALA A 33 -5.15 10.08 -6.20
C ALA A 33 -4.58 8.64 -6.12
N LYS A 34 -3.55 8.46 -5.27
CA LYS A 34 -2.97 7.14 -4.98
C LYS A 34 -3.88 6.36 -4.03
N LEU A 35 -4.10 5.08 -4.32
CA LEU A 35 -4.81 4.19 -3.39
C LEU A 35 -4.03 4.03 -2.09
N LYS A 36 -4.72 4.19 -0.96
CA LYS A 36 -4.21 3.87 0.38
C LYS A 36 -5.15 2.85 1.02
N LEU A 37 -4.61 1.78 1.59
CA LEU A 37 -5.38 0.73 2.27
C LEU A 37 -4.67 0.29 3.54
N ARG A 38 -5.41 0.06 4.62
CA ARG A 38 -4.88 -0.62 5.82
C ARG A 38 -4.84 -2.13 5.58
N LYS A 39 -3.64 -2.73 5.63
CA LYS A 39 -3.42 -4.17 5.46
C LYS A 39 -2.47 -4.69 6.54
N TYR A 40 -2.58 -5.97 6.85
CA TYR A 40 -1.76 -6.62 7.86
C TYR A 40 -0.34 -6.82 7.33
N ASN A 41 0.67 -6.29 8.02
CA ASN A 41 2.07 -6.55 7.72
C ASN A 41 2.54 -7.76 8.54
N LYS A 42 3.03 -8.80 7.87
CA LYS A 42 3.49 -10.04 8.54
C LYS A 42 4.77 -9.84 9.36
N VAL A 43 5.57 -8.83 9.03
CA VAL A 43 6.86 -8.56 9.69
C VAL A 43 6.63 -7.88 11.03
N THR A 44 5.89 -6.78 11.04
CA THR A 44 5.57 -6.02 12.25
C THR A 44 4.37 -6.59 13.01
N ARG A 45 3.66 -7.55 12.40
CA ARG A 45 2.46 -8.22 12.92
C ARG A 45 1.32 -7.25 13.26
N LYS A 46 1.24 -6.13 12.55
CA LYS A 46 0.25 -5.06 12.77
C LYS A 46 -0.41 -4.63 11.47
N HIS A 47 -1.56 -3.98 11.57
CA HIS A 47 -2.19 -3.34 10.41
C HIS A 47 -1.56 -1.98 10.14
N GLU A 48 -0.92 -1.85 8.98
CA GLU A 48 -0.24 -0.64 8.52
C GLU A 48 -0.92 -0.06 7.29
N GLU A 49 -0.67 1.23 7.01
CA GLU A 49 -1.12 1.87 5.78
C GLU A 49 -0.20 1.50 4.61
N PHE A 50 -0.77 0.81 3.63
CA PHE A 50 -0.13 0.50 2.37
C PHE A 50 -0.58 1.50 1.30
N THR A 51 0.39 2.09 0.62
CA THR A 51 0.16 3.13 -0.38
C THR A 51 0.57 2.66 -1.78
N GLN A 52 -0.20 3.07 -2.78
CA GLN A 52 0.08 2.76 -4.17
C GLN A 52 1.38 3.41 -4.63
N LYS A 53 2.28 2.57 -5.15
CA LYS A 53 3.45 2.98 -5.90
C LYS A 53 3.20 2.65 -7.37
N LYS A 54 3.30 3.67 -8.21
CA LYS A 54 3.26 3.52 -9.68
C LYS A 54 4.56 2.86 -10.15
#